data_AF-A0A0G4LWL3-F1
#
_entry.id   AF-A0A0G4LWL3-F1
#
_cell.length_a   1.000
_cell.length_b   1.000
_cell.length_c   1.000
_cell.angle_alpha   90.00
_cell.angle_beta   90.00
_cell.angle_gamma   90.00
#
_symmetry.space_group_name_H-M   'P 1'
#
loop_
_entity.id
_entity.type
_entity.pdbx_description
1 polymer ?
#
loop_
_entity_poly.entity_id
_entity_poly.type
_entity_poly.pdbx_seq_one_letter_code
_entity_poly.pdbx_strand_id
1 'polypeptide(L)'
;MLFDEKNLGRSLTRVRGFYTHYITTQEEYSIQRYEGASTFYGPHTLAAYRDCTIHFLPYLSANHYTLCKDFLNPISDVVLDAAPSFRRFGDVKIDLRTSYLRGATVNATLVGANLRNDLQLERTYAAVERLNGKNEGELPSEDE
;
A
#
# COMPACT_ATOMS: atom_id res chain seq x y z
N MET A 1 7.11 34.64 -10.44
CA MET A 1 6.38 34.17 -9.24
C MET A 1 7.46 33.85 -8.21
N LEU A 2 7.51 34.61 -7.12
CA LEU A 2 8.61 34.61 -6.15
C LEU A 2 8.67 33.28 -5.38
N PHE A 3 9.85 32.67 -5.28
CA PHE A 3 10.11 31.55 -4.38
C PHE A 3 10.59 32.10 -3.02
N ASP A 4 9.95 31.67 -1.94
CA ASP A 4 10.26 32.01 -0.55
C ASP A 4 11.22 30.96 0.03
N GLU A 5 12.36 31.41 0.57
CA GLU A 5 13.54 30.63 1.01
C GLU A 5 13.37 29.94 2.38
N LYS A 6 12.18 29.91 2.99
CA LYS A 6 12.04 29.67 4.44
C LYS A 6 11.56 28.29 4.91
N ASN A 7 11.84 27.20 4.20
CA ASN A 7 11.62 25.85 4.76
C ASN A 7 12.81 24.91 4.54
N LEU A 8 13.94 25.28 5.15
CA LEU A 8 15.10 24.42 5.31
C LEU A 8 14.84 23.42 6.44
N GLY A 9 14.25 22.28 6.08
CA GLY A 9 14.13 21.15 6.99
C GLY A 9 13.14 20.13 6.49
N ARG A 10 13.62 19.11 5.77
CA ARG A 10 13.17 17.71 5.86
C ARG A 10 13.77 16.83 4.77
N SER A 11 14.34 15.72 5.26
CA SER A 11 14.41 14.39 4.65
C SER A 11 15.03 14.24 3.26
N LEU A 12 16.30 13.81 3.26
CA LEU A 12 16.91 13.06 2.17
C LEU A 12 16.02 11.85 1.84
N THR A 13 15.40 11.82 0.65
CA THR A 13 14.72 10.60 0.20
C THR A 13 14.88 10.39 -1.31
N ARG A 14 15.78 9.44 -1.63
CA ARG A 14 15.72 8.42 -2.69
C ARG A 14 15.42 8.86 -4.14
N VAL A 15 16.25 8.40 -5.09
CA VAL A 15 15.91 8.34 -6.52
C VAL A 15 14.55 7.64 -6.67
N ARG A 16 13.51 8.40 -7.05
CA ARG A 16 12.19 7.82 -7.33
C ARG A 16 12.24 7.18 -8.72
N GLY A 17 12.29 5.85 -8.76
CA GLY A 17 12.17 5.09 -10.00
C GLY A 17 10.71 4.86 -10.35
N PHE A 18 10.34 5.12 -11.61
CA PHE A 18 9.08 4.62 -12.16
C PHE A 18 9.19 3.12 -12.40
N TYR A 19 8.13 2.37 -12.10
CA TYR A 19 8.06 0.97 -12.49
C TYR A 19 7.87 0.88 -14.01
N THR A 20 8.81 0.22 -14.68
CA THR A 20 8.88 0.13 -16.16
C THR A 20 8.86 -1.31 -16.65
N HIS A 21 8.27 -2.21 -15.86
CA HIS A 21 8.24 -3.65 -16.10
C HIS A 21 9.64 -4.28 -16.15
N TYR A 22 9.81 -5.36 -16.92
CA TYR A 22 11.02 -6.16 -16.94
C TYR A 22 12.06 -5.56 -17.88
N ILE A 23 13.32 -5.88 -17.60
CA ILE A 23 14.45 -5.57 -18.45
C ILE A 23 15.19 -6.88 -18.67
N THR A 24 15.27 -7.32 -19.93
CA THR A 24 15.92 -8.57 -20.32
C THR A 24 17.19 -8.31 -21.14
N THR A 25 18.09 -9.28 -21.18
CA THR A 25 19.18 -9.26 -22.17
C THR A 25 18.62 -9.48 -23.58
N GLN A 26 19.43 -9.25 -24.61
CA GLN A 26 18.99 -9.51 -25.99
C GLN A 26 18.69 -10.98 -26.24
N GLU A 27 19.49 -11.86 -25.65
CA GLU A 27 19.34 -13.30 -25.75
C GLU A 27 18.00 -13.73 -25.13
N GLU A 28 17.69 -13.22 -23.94
CA GLU A 28 16.41 -13.46 -23.26
C GLU A 28 15.22 -12.83 -24.01
N TYR A 29 15.39 -11.61 -24.51
CA TYR A 29 14.39 -10.88 -25.29
C TYR A 29 14.02 -11.66 -26.57
N SER A 30 15.00 -12.29 -27.23
CA SER A 30 14.77 -13.06 -28.45
C SER A 30 13.86 -14.28 -28.26
N ILE A 31 13.79 -14.82 -27.04
CA ILE A 31 12.95 -15.97 -26.69
C ILE A 31 11.49 -15.53 -26.46
N GLN A 32 11.25 -14.26 -26.16
CA GLN A 32 9.91 -13.67 -25.94
C GLN A 32 9.05 -14.44 -24.91
N ARG A 33 9.65 -14.79 -23.77
CA ARG A 33 8.90 -15.17 -22.56
C ARG A 33 8.28 -13.93 -21.91
N TYR A 34 7.59 -14.11 -20.79
CA TYR A 34 6.91 -13.02 -20.08
C TYR A 34 7.81 -11.79 -19.86
N GLU A 35 9.07 -12.01 -19.48
CA GLU A 35 10.06 -10.97 -19.21
C GLU A 35 10.48 -10.25 -20.49
N GLY A 36 10.69 -10.98 -21.58
CA GLY A 36 11.03 -10.43 -22.90
C GLY A 36 9.88 -9.62 -23.51
N ALA A 37 8.65 -10.14 -23.43
CA ALA A 37 7.45 -9.44 -23.87
C ALA A 37 7.13 -8.21 -23.01
N SER A 38 7.50 -8.25 -21.72
CA SER A 38 7.35 -7.13 -20.79
C SER A 38 8.54 -6.16 -20.80
N THR A 39 9.46 -6.30 -21.76
CA THR A 39 10.56 -5.36 -22.00
C THR A 39 10.13 -4.34 -23.06
N PHE A 40 9.52 -3.23 -22.62
CA PHE A 40 8.78 -2.33 -23.51
C PHE A 40 9.64 -1.53 -24.50
N TYR A 41 10.88 -1.23 -24.16
CA TYR A 41 11.75 -0.39 -25.01
C TYR A 41 12.58 -1.21 -26.01
N GLY A 42 12.26 -2.49 -26.19
CA GLY A 42 12.88 -3.37 -27.18
C GLY A 42 14.14 -4.10 -26.69
N PRO A 43 14.86 -4.79 -27.59
CA PRO A 43 15.97 -5.68 -27.23
C PRO A 43 17.17 -4.94 -26.60
N HIS A 44 17.30 -3.63 -26.81
CA HIS A 44 18.40 -2.83 -26.28
C HIS A 44 18.09 -2.14 -24.94
N THR A 45 16.95 -2.46 -24.31
CA THR A 45 16.53 -1.83 -23.05
C THR A 45 17.60 -1.94 -21.97
N LEU A 46 18.21 -3.12 -21.78
CA LEU A 46 19.26 -3.32 -20.78
C LEU A 46 20.49 -2.45 -21.03
N ALA A 47 20.94 -2.36 -22.28
CA ALA A 47 22.09 -1.54 -22.65
C ALA A 47 21.82 -0.05 -22.39
N ALA A 48 20.66 0.44 -22.79
CA ALA A 48 20.25 1.83 -22.54
C ALA A 48 20.21 2.16 -21.05
N TYR A 49 19.68 1.26 -20.21
CA TYR A 49 19.66 1.46 -18.75
C TYR A 49 21.07 1.50 -18.15
N ARG A 50 21.97 0.61 -18.61
CA ARG A 50 23.36 0.61 -18.17
C ARG A 50 24.06 1.92 -18.54
N ASP A 51 23.90 2.38 -19.77
CA ASP A 51 24.53 3.61 -20.26
C ASP A 51 23.98 4.84 -19.54
N CYS A 52 22.66 4.94 -19.37
CA CYS A 52 22.03 5.98 -18.56
C CYS A 52 22.55 5.96 -17.12
N THR A 53 22.67 4.78 -16.50
CA THR A 53 23.17 4.67 -15.12
C THR A 53 24.60 5.19 -15.02
N ILE A 54 25.48 4.80 -15.94
CA ILE A 54 26.87 5.27 -15.98
C ILE A 54 26.92 6.78 -16.24
N HIS A 55 26.10 7.28 -17.15
CA HIS A 55 26.04 8.69 -17.52
C HIS A 55 25.57 9.58 -16.36
N PHE A 56 24.59 9.13 -15.58
CA PHE A 56 24.03 9.89 -14.46
C PHE A 56 24.73 9.66 -13.12
N LEU A 57 25.60 8.65 -13.02
CA LEU A 57 26.37 8.34 -11.81
C LEU A 57 27.12 9.54 -11.21
N PRO A 58 27.76 10.43 -12.02
CA PRO A 58 28.43 11.63 -11.50
C PRO A 58 27.47 12.70 -10.96
N TYR A 59 26.19 12.65 -11.36
CA TYR A 59 25.15 13.63 -11.02
C TYR A 59 24.25 13.18 -9.87
N LEU A 60 24.71 12.22 -9.05
CA LEU A 60 23.98 11.77 -7.86
C LEU A 60 23.89 12.86 -6.76
N SER A 61 24.49 14.05 -6.96
CA SER A 61 24.22 15.22 -6.12
C SER A 61 22.91 15.91 -6.55
N ALA A 62 22.03 16.12 -5.57
CA ALA A 62 20.60 16.31 -5.75
C ALA A 62 20.17 17.60 -6.47
N ASN A 63 19.30 17.47 -7.48
CA ASN A 63 17.93 18.00 -7.47
C ASN A 63 17.36 17.93 -8.89
N HIS A 64 16.61 16.86 -9.19
CA HIS A 64 15.83 16.79 -10.43
C HIS A 64 14.35 16.70 -10.09
N TYR A 65 13.61 17.72 -10.50
CA TYR A 65 12.16 17.71 -10.50
C TYR A 65 11.69 16.84 -11.66
N THR A 66 10.92 15.81 -11.35
CA THR A 66 10.18 15.04 -12.36
C THR A 66 8.79 15.65 -12.50
N LEU A 67 8.38 15.94 -13.74
CA LEU A 67 6.98 16.22 -14.03
C LEU A 67 6.19 14.91 -13.88
N CYS A 68 5.46 14.81 -12.78
CA CYS A 68 4.42 13.80 -12.66
C CYS A 68 3.25 14.25 -13.54
N LYS A 69 2.81 13.40 -14.46
CA LYS A 69 1.58 13.63 -15.20
C LYS A 69 0.42 13.19 -14.33
N ASP A 70 -0.61 14.03 -14.20
CA ASP A 70 -1.81 13.66 -13.47
C ASP A 70 -2.49 12.47 -14.15
N PHE A 71 -2.77 11.44 -13.35
CA PHE A 71 -3.50 10.25 -13.79
C PHE A 71 -4.98 10.39 -13.46
N LEU A 72 -5.84 9.96 -14.39
CA LEU A 72 -7.26 9.81 -14.12
C LEU A 72 -7.45 8.54 -13.27
N ASN A 73 -8.20 8.66 -12.17
CA ASN A 73 -8.60 7.51 -11.37
C ASN A 73 -10.00 7.03 -11.84
N PRO A 74 -10.12 5.88 -12.51
CA PRO A 74 -11.40 5.37 -13.00
C PRO A 74 -12.24 4.69 -11.90
N ILE A 75 -11.71 4.53 -10.69
CA ILE A 75 -12.40 3.87 -9.59
C ILE A 75 -13.34 4.89 -8.91
N SER A 76 -14.63 4.62 -8.93
CA SER A 76 -15.63 5.46 -8.26
C SER A 76 -15.46 5.46 -6.74
N ASP A 77 -15.73 6.60 -6.12
CA ASP A 77 -15.75 6.73 -4.66
C ASP A 77 -16.92 5.97 -4.04
N VAL A 78 -16.78 5.69 -2.74
CA VAL A 78 -17.88 5.16 -1.93
C VAL A 78 -18.84 6.31 -1.64
N VAL A 79 -20.09 6.17 -2.11
CA VAL A 79 -21.08 7.25 -2.01
C VAL A 79 -21.83 7.22 -0.68
N LEU A 80 -22.31 6.04 -0.28
CA LEU A 80 -23.07 5.86 0.95
C LEU A 80 -23.01 4.39 1.39
N ASP A 81 -22.81 4.17 2.69
CA ASP A 81 -23.04 2.89 3.33
C ASP A 81 -24.33 2.93 4.14
N ALA A 82 -25.14 1.86 4.05
CA ALA A 82 -26.36 1.71 4.81
C ALA A 82 -26.35 0.39 5.58
N ALA A 83 -26.65 0.46 6.89
CA ALA A 83 -26.86 -0.73 7.70
C ALA A 83 -28.19 -1.42 7.30
N PRO A 84 -28.31 -2.75 7.47
CA PRO A 84 -29.57 -3.46 7.26
C PRO A 84 -30.70 -2.89 8.13
N SER A 85 -31.95 -3.04 7.69
CA SER A 85 -33.11 -2.57 8.45
C SER A 85 -33.09 -3.08 9.89
N PHE A 86 -33.35 -2.17 10.82
CA PHE A 86 -33.35 -2.42 12.28
C PHE A 86 -31.99 -2.85 12.86
N ARG A 87 -30.89 -2.61 12.15
CA ARG A 87 -29.52 -2.80 12.66
C ARG A 87 -28.70 -1.52 12.50
N ARG A 88 -27.61 -1.43 13.25
CA ARG A 88 -26.63 -0.34 13.22
C ARG A 88 -25.27 -0.90 12.82
N PHE A 89 -24.39 -0.03 12.32
CA PHE A 89 -22.99 -0.39 12.15
C PHE A 89 -22.37 -0.79 13.49
N GLY A 90 -21.59 -1.86 13.50
CA GLY A 90 -21.03 -2.47 14.70
C GLY A 90 -21.90 -3.58 15.32
N ASP A 91 -23.17 -3.73 14.92
CA ASP A 91 -24.04 -4.78 15.47
C ASP A 91 -23.52 -6.18 15.09
N VAL A 92 -23.61 -7.11 16.04
CA VAL A 92 -23.29 -8.52 15.80
C VAL A 92 -24.41 -9.17 14.98
N LYS A 93 -24.04 -9.72 13.82
CA LYS A 93 -24.92 -10.52 12.95
C LYS A 93 -24.83 -12.00 13.26
N ILE A 94 -23.62 -12.49 13.52
CA ILE A 94 -23.35 -13.87 13.93
C ILE A 94 -22.43 -13.79 15.15
N ASP A 95 -22.94 -14.24 16.29
CA ASP A 95 -22.25 -14.21 17.57
C ASP A 95 -21.43 -15.48 17.81
N LEU A 96 -20.50 -15.40 18.75
CA LEU A 96 -19.63 -16.47 19.17
C LEU A 96 -20.35 -17.43 20.13
N ARG A 97 -19.87 -18.67 20.15
CA ARG A 97 -20.19 -19.63 21.22
C ARG A 97 -19.50 -19.21 22.52
N THR A 98 -20.09 -19.63 23.64
CA THR A 98 -19.57 -19.33 24.99
C THR A 98 -18.22 -19.98 25.30
N SER A 99 -17.89 -21.09 24.63
CA SER A 99 -16.61 -21.77 24.81
C SER A 99 -16.15 -22.48 23.54
N TYR A 100 -14.82 -22.61 23.43
CA TYR A 100 -14.15 -23.26 22.31
C TYR A 100 -13.01 -24.12 22.86
N LEU A 101 -12.73 -25.22 22.16
CA LEU A 101 -11.53 -26.00 22.40
C LEU A 101 -10.32 -25.27 21.83
N ARG A 102 -9.14 -25.45 22.46
CA ARG A 102 -7.89 -24.92 21.91
C ARG A 102 -7.67 -25.49 20.50
N GLY A 103 -7.35 -24.62 19.55
CA GLY A 103 -7.19 -24.98 18.13
C GLY A 103 -8.47 -24.92 17.30
N ALA A 104 -9.63 -24.67 17.91
CA ALA A 104 -10.86 -24.43 17.17
C ALA A 104 -10.85 -23.04 16.50
N THR A 105 -11.40 -22.95 15.30
CA THR A 105 -11.62 -21.69 14.59
C THR A 105 -12.87 -20.98 15.13
N VAL A 106 -12.74 -19.70 15.45
CA VAL A 106 -13.84 -18.82 15.83
C VAL A 106 -14.23 -17.93 14.67
N ASN A 107 -15.53 -17.67 14.49
CA ASN A 107 -16.03 -16.76 13.47
C ASN A 107 -17.16 -15.91 14.06
N ALA A 108 -17.00 -14.59 14.00
CA ALA A 108 -18.03 -13.62 14.34
C ALA A 108 -18.26 -12.74 13.11
N THR A 109 -19.50 -12.32 12.89
CA THR A 109 -19.85 -11.42 11.79
C THR A 109 -20.50 -10.18 12.36
N LEU A 110 -19.97 -9.00 12.00
CA LEU A 110 -20.50 -7.71 12.40
C LEU A 110 -21.05 -6.95 11.19
N VAL A 111 -21.93 -5.98 11.42
CA VAL A 111 -22.37 -5.03 10.40
C VAL A 111 -21.27 -4.00 10.19
N GLY A 112 -20.52 -4.14 9.10
CA GLY A 112 -19.46 -3.21 8.70
C GLY A 112 -19.90 -2.18 7.66
N ALA A 113 -19.11 -1.12 7.53
CA ALA A 113 -19.13 -0.19 6.40
C ALA A 113 -18.03 -0.55 5.39
N ASN A 114 -17.95 0.15 4.25
CA ASN A 114 -16.91 -0.10 3.25
C ASN A 114 -15.52 0.30 3.80
N LEU A 115 -14.55 -0.63 3.77
CA LEU A 115 -13.17 -0.38 4.24
C LEU A 115 -12.47 0.74 3.44
N ARG A 116 -12.95 1.06 2.25
CA ARG A 116 -12.41 2.19 1.47
C ARG A 116 -12.71 3.56 2.10
N ASN A 117 -13.62 3.66 3.07
CA ASN A 117 -13.89 4.90 3.79
C ASN A 117 -12.76 5.30 4.73
N ASP A 118 -12.07 4.32 5.31
CA ASP A 118 -10.94 4.53 6.22
C ASP A 118 -10.02 3.33 6.14
N LEU A 119 -8.80 3.55 5.66
CA LEU A 119 -7.78 2.52 5.47
C LEU A 119 -7.23 1.95 6.78
N GLN A 120 -7.49 2.59 7.92
CA GLN A 120 -6.94 2.21 9.23
C GLN A 120 -5.40 2.12 9.18
N LEU A 121 -4.75 3.11 8.57
CA LEU A 121 -3.28 3.14 8.51
C LEU A 121 -2.71 3.10 9.93
N GLU A 122 -1.77 2.17 10.16
CA GLU A 122 -1.17 1.91 11.48
C GLU A 122 -2.18 1.46 12.56
N ARG A 123 -3.33 0.92 12.14
CA ARG A 123 -4.39 0.38 13.01
C ARG A 123 -4.91 -0.95 12.46
N THR A 124 -5.95 -1.50 13.09
CA THR A 124 -6.62 -2.74 12.67
C THR A 124 -8.13 -2.58 12.56
N TYR A 125 -8.76 -3.39 11.70
CA TYR A 125 -10.23 -3.50 11.60
C TYR A 125 -10.83 -4.50 12.60
N ALA A 126 -10.01 -5.41 13.13
CA ALA A 126 -10.43 -6.42 14.10
C ALA A 126 -9.27 -6.75 15.04
N ALA A 127 -9.57 -6.84 16.33
CA ALA A 127 -8.65 -7.27 17.37
C ALA A 127 -9.28 -8.37 18.22
N VAL A 128 -8.45 -9.28 18.72
CA VAL A 128 -8.85 -10.26 19.72
C VAL A 128 -8.20 -9.86 21.03
N GLU A 129 -9.03 -9.44 21.98
CA GLU A 129 -8.56 -8.97 23.27
C GLU A 129 -8.82 -9.99 24.37
N ARG A 130 -7.89 -10.07 25.32
CA ARG A 130 -8.04 -10.89 26.52
C ARG A 130 -8.39 -9.98 27.69
N LEU A 131 -9.58 -10.17 28.24
CA LEU A 131 -9.97 -9.49 29.48
C LEU A 131 -9.14 -10.04 30.65
N ASN A 132 -8.15 -9.29 31.09
CA ASN A 132 -7.47 -9.51 32.35
C ASN A 132 -8.31 -8.82 33.44
N GLY A 133 -8.60 -9.49 34.56
CA GLY A 133 -9.48 -8.97 35.62
C GLY A 133 -8.97 -7.75 36.40
N LYS A 134 -8.14 -6.89 35.79
CA LYS A 134 -7.79 -5.55 36.28
C LYS A 134 -8.62 -4.53 35.51
N ASN A 135 -9.15 -3.55 36.24
CA ASN A 135 -10.17 -2.59 35.80
C ASN A 135 -9.92 -1.94 34.43
N GLU A 136 -11.04 -1.64 33.75
CA GLU A 136 -11.16 -0.95 32.46
C GLU A 136 -10.26 0.30 32.37
N GLY A 137 -9.40 0.36 31.34
CA GLY A 137 -8.69 1.59 30.97
C GLY A 137 -7.28 1.47 30.39
N GLU A 138 -6.68 0.28 30.33
CA GLU A 138 -5.32 0.13 29.81
C GLU A 138 -5.36 -0.49 28.41
N LEU A 139 -5.08 0.33 27.38
CA LEU A 139 -4.93 -0.15 26.00
C LEU A 139 -3.78 -1.17 25.97
N PRO A 140 -3.99 -2.37 25.41
CA PRO A 140 -2.92 -3.36 25.31
C PRO A 140 -1.79 -2.82 24.44
N SER A 141 -0.56 -2.88 24.96
CA SER A 141 0.66 -2.68 24.17
C SER A 141 0.74 -3.76 23.10
N GLU A 142 0.97 -3.35 21.85
CA GLU A 142 1.34 -4.28 20.78
C GLU A 142 2.72 -4.87 21.11
N ASP A 143 2.76 -6.17 21.38
CA ASP A 143 4.02 -6.90 21.62
C ASP A 143 4.72 -7.17 20.27
N GLU A 144 6.00 -6.79 20.19
CA GLU A 144 6.99 -7.21 19.16
C GLU A 144 7.22 -8.73 19.12
#